data_AF-A0AAD6RX95-F1
#
_entry.id   AF-A0AAD6RX95-F1
#
_cell.length_a   1.000
_cell.length_b   1.000
_cell.length_c   1.000
_cell.angle_alpha   90.00
_cell.angle_beta   90.00
_cell.angle_gamma   90.00
#
_symmetry.space_group_name_H-M   'P 1'
#
loop_
_entity.id
_entity.type
_entity.pdbx_description
1 polymer ?
#
loop_
_entity_poly.entity_id
_entity_poly.type
_entity_poly.pdbx_seq_one_letter_code
_entity_poly.pdbx_strand_id
1 'polypeptide(L)'
;RSQAIRNALKTYNAAASSVSPKGRALTWSEVVEYAFLADFDLLRDPEKVGEVREWATPAARLLLDQYFRIERAWEEITRCNVEIRRLVTYIRDERALLVSVETDLRGTNPGLAWCVRRHRLQREQYNEIHMKRL
;
A
#
# COMPACT_ATOMS: atom_id res chain seq x y z
N ARG A 1 3.89 8.62 -10.59
CA ARG A 1 5.15 8.02 -11.08
C ARG A 1 5.57 8.52 -12.46
N SER A 2 4.65 8.68 -13.43
CA SER A 2 4.95 9.17 -14.79
C SER A 2 5.66 10.53 -14.86
N GLN A 3 5.30 11.50 -14.01
CA GLN A 3 5.91 12.84 -14.04
C GLN A 3 7.39 12.85 -13.60
N ALA A 4 7.76 12.01 -12.64
CA ALA A 4 9.14 11.90 -12.18
C ALA A 4 10.07 11.35 -13.29
N ILE A 5 9.60 10.33 -14.02
CA ILE A 5 10.33 9.72 -15.13
C ILE A 5 10.50 10.71 -16.29
N ARG A 6 9.45 11.50 -16.61
CA ARG A 6 9.54 12.55 -17.63
C ARG A 6 10.58 13.62 -17.29
N ASN A 7 10.63 14.03 -16.03
CA ASN A 7 11.62 15.00 -15.56
C ASN A 7 13.04 14.42 -15.64
N ALA A 8 13.24 13.17 -15.21
CA ALA A 8 14.52 12.48 -15.30
C ALA A 8 15.00 12.33 -16.75
N LEU A 9 14.11 11.99 -17.69
CA LEU A 9 14.41 11.91 -19.11
C LEU A 9 14.88 13.26 -19.68
N LYS A 10 14.22 14.35 -19.30
CA LYS A 10 14.59 15.71 -19.72
C LYS A 10 16.00 16.07 -19.22
N THR A 11 16.30 15.78 -17.96
CA THR A 11 17.61 16.03 -17.36
C THR A 11 18.70 15.18 -18.03
N TYR A 12 18.42 13.90 -18.29
CA TYR A 12 19.33 13.02 -19.01
C TYR A 12 19.65 13.54 -20.41
N ASN A 13 18.64 13.89 -21.21
CA ASN A 13 18.85 14.37 -22.59
C ASN A 13 19.62 15.70 -22.63
N ALA A 14 19.40 16.58 -21.65
CA ALA A 14 20.18 17.81 -21.51
C ALA A 14 21.66 17.50 -21.23
N ALA A 15 21.95 16.57 -20.31
CA ALA A 15 23.31 16.14 -19.98
C ALA A 15 23.98 15.38 -21.14
N ALA A 16 23.25 14.52 -21.85
CA ALA A 16 23.76 13.78 -22.99
C ALA A 16 24.21 14.73 -24.13
N SER A 17 23.51 15.85 -24.29
CA SER A 17 23.83 16.87 -25.29
C SER A 17 25.08 17.68 -24.95
N SER A 18 25.49 17.73 -23.66
CA SER A 18 26.65 18.50 -23.20
C SER A 18 27.95 17.70 -23.16
N VAL A 19 27.92 16.39 -23.38
CA VAL A 19 29.12 15.52 -23.44
C VAL A 19 29.66 15.48 -24.87
N SER A 20 30.99 15.35 -25.03
CA SER A 20 31.65 15.17 -26.33
C SER A 20 32.37 13.81 -26.38
N PRO A 21 32.00 12.90 -27.30
CA PRO A 21 31.00 13.06 -28.37
C PRO A 21 29.57 13.14 -27.83
N LYS A 22 28.68 13.82 -28.59
CA LYS A 22 27.28 14.03 -28.20
C LYS A 22 26.61 12.68 -27.91
N GLY A 23 26.10 12.52 -26.68
CA GLY A 23 25.37 11.34 -26.25
C GLY A 23 24.00 11.24 -26.95
N ARG A 24 23.50 10.01 -27.11
CA ARG A 24 22.19 9.74 -27.72
C ARG A 24 21.05 10.28 -26.84
N ALA A 25 20.18 11.11 -27.43
CA ALA A 25 18.94 11.52 -26.78
C ALA A 25 17.90 10.39 -26.83
N LEU A 26 17.19 10.19 -25.72
CA LEU A 26 16.15 9.18 -25.55
C LEU A 26 14.75 9.80 -25.65
N THR A 27 13.84 9.10 -26.31
CA THR A 27 12.43 9.45 -26.41
C THR A 27 11.60 8.80 -25.30
N TRP A 28 10.40 9.33 -25.05
CA TRP A 28 9.51 8.75 -24.04
C TRP A 28 9.07 7.32 -24.39
N SER A 29 8.85 7.03 -25.67
CA SER A 29 8.53 5.68 -26.15
C SER A 29 9.65 4.68 -25.83
N GLU A 30 10.90 5.07 -26.08
CA GLU A 30 12.06 4.22 -25.77
C GLU A 30 12.22 4.00 -24.27
N VAL A 31 11.94 5.01 -23.43
CA VAL A 31 11.98 4.82 -21.96
C VAL A 31 10.91 3.85 -21.48
N VAL A 32 9.71 3.88 -22.06
CA VAL A 32 8.65 2.93 -21.71
C VAL A 32 9.02 1.53 -22.17
N GLU A 33 9.60 1.40 -23.37
CA GLU A 33 10.09 0.13 -23.90
C GLU A 33 11.27 -0.42 -23.07
N TYR A 34 12.20 0.44 -22.63
CA TYR A 34 13.31 0.04 -21.77
C TYR A 34 12.89 -0.27 -20.34
N ALA A 35 11.91 0.44 -19.78
CA ALA A 35 11.33 0.07 -18.48
C ALA A 35 10.67 -1.31 -18.57
N PHE A 36 9.96 -1.57 -19.65
CA PHE A 36 9.43 -2.89 -19.94
C PHE A 36 10.53 -3.95 -20.08
N LEU A 37 11.63 -3.66 -20.78
CA LEU A 37 12.79 -4.56 -20.92
C LEU A 37 13.58 -4.76 -19.61
N ALA A 38 13.66 -3.74 -18.75
CA ALA A 38 14.28 -3.83 -17.43
C ALA A 38 13.47 -4.71 -16.47
N ASP A 39 12.16 -4.80 -16.69
CA ASP A 39 11.28 -5.77 -16.02
C ASP A 39 11.45 -7.21 -16.58
N PHE A 40 12.33 -7.43 -17.57
CA PHE A 40 12.79 -8.78 -17.93
C PHE A 40 14.09 -9.13 -17.21
N ASP A 41 14.12 -10.31 -16.60
CA ASP A 41 15.34 -11.01 -16.18
C ASP A 41 16.29 -11.36 -17.37
N LEU A 42 16.02 -10.87 -18.59
CA LEU A 42 16.86 -11.08 -19.78
C LEU A 42 18.29 -10.58 -19.55
N LEU A 43 18.47 -9.57 -18.70
CA LEU A 43 19.78 -9.04 -18.31
C LEU A 43 20.44 -9.82 -17.15
N ARG A 44 19.72 -10.76 -16.54
CA ARG A 44 20.22 -11.58 -15.43
C ARG A 44 20.90 -12.86 -15.92
N ASP A 45 20.49 -13.41 -17.06
CA ASP A 45 21.03 -14.63 -17.68
C ASP A 45 21.26 -14.41 -19.20
N PRO A 46 22.43 -13.87 -19.61
CA PRO A 46 22.71 -13.58 -21.02
C PRO A 46 22.75 -14.85 -21.91
N GLU A 47 22.94 -16.04 -21.32
CA GLU A 47 22.92 -17.32 -22.03
C GLU A 47 21.51 -17.73 -22.52
N LYS A 48 20.44 -17.13 -21.99
CA LYS A 48 19.04 -17.50 -22.30
C LYS A 48 18.30 -16.45 -23.12
N VAL A 49 19.03 -15.49 -23.68
CA VAL A 49 18.51 -14.34 -24.44
C VAL A 49 17.73 -14.75 -25.70
N GLY A 50 17.92 -15.96 -26.22
CA GLY A 50 17.17 -16.49 -27.37
C GLY A 50 15.93 -17.33 -27.03
N GLU A 51 15.78 -17.78 -25.78
CA GLU A 51 14.64 -18.59 -25.35
C GLU A 51 13.63 -17.69 -24.62
N VAL A 52 12.66 -17.16 -25.36
CA VAL A 52 11.48 -16.54 -24.74
C VAL A 52 10.71 -17.66 -24.04
N ARG A 53 10.99 -17.85 -22.75
CA ARG A 53 10.24 -18.80 -21.93
C ARG A 53 8.77 -18.40 -21.94
N GLU A 54 7.86 -19.35 -22.13
CA GLU A 54 6.43 -19.08 -22.30
C GLU A 54 5.83 -18.30 -21.12
N TRP A 55 6.32 -18.53 -19.90
CA TRP A 55 5.94 -17.78 -18.68
C TRP A 55 6.43 -16.33 -18.64
N ALA A 56 7.46 -16.00 -19.42
CA ALA A 56 8.01 -14.66 -19.53
C ALA A 56 7.33 -13.84 -20.63
N THR A 57 6.39 -14.43 -21.39
CA THR A 57 5.60 -13.68 -22.37
C THR A 57 4.72 -12.64 -21.67
N PRO A 58 4.45 -11.48 -22.29
CA PRO A 58 3.66 -10.43 -21.67
C PRO A 58 2.24 -10.89 -21.31
N ALA A 59 1.65 -11.71 -22.17
CA ALA A 59 0.33 -12.30 -21.93
C ALA A 59 0.34 -13.25 -20.72
N ALA A 60 1.32 -14.15 -20.61
CA ALA A 60 1.43 -15.07 -19.47
C ALA A 60 1.66 -14.32 -18.15
N ARG A 61 2.48 -13.26 -18.15
CA ARG A 61 2.69 -12.42 -16.95
C ARG A 61 1.43 -11.69 -16.51
N LEU A 62 0.66 -11.14 -17.45
CA LEU A 62 -0.63 -10.52 -17.15
C LEU A 62 -1.60 -11.52 -16.52
N LEU A 63 -1.66 -12.74 -17.04
CA LEU A 63 -2.48 -13.81 -16.48
C LEU A 63 -2.00 -14.24 -15.08
N LEU A 64 -0.69 -14.35 -14.88
CA LEU A 64 -0.11 -14.66 -13.56
C LEU A 64 -0.39 -13.55 -12.53
N ASP A 65 -0.27 -12.29 -12.90
CA ASP A 65 -0.62 -11.16 -12.02
C ASP A 65 -2.10 -11.20 -11.63
N GLN A 66 -3.00 -11.45 -12.60
CA GLN A 66 -4.42 -11.62 -12.31
C GLN A 66 -4.70 -12.82 -11.39
N TYR A 67 -4.06 -13.96 -11.66
CA TYR A 67 -4.18 -15.16 -10.84
C TYR A 67 -3.74 -14.89 -9.40
N PHE A 68 -2.55 -14.31 -9.21
CA PHE A 68 -2.06 -14.01 -7.86
C PHE A 68 -2.86 -12.92 -7.16
N ARG A 69 -3.45 -11.95 -7.88
CA ARG A 69 -4.39 -11.00 -7.28
C ARG A 69 -5.62 -11.71 -6.71
N ILE A 70 -6.14 -12.72 -7.40
CA ILE A 70 -7.28 -13.52 -6.92
C ILE A 70 -6.88 -14.32 -5.68
N GLU A 71 -5.75 -15.04 -5.73
CA GLU A 71 -5.24 -15.81 -4.59
C GLU A 71 -5.03 -14.92 -3.36
N ARG A 72 -4.39 -13.75 -3.54
CA ARG A 72 -4.20 -12.78 -2.45
C ARG A 72 -5.51 -12.17 -1.96
N ALA A 73 -6.51 -11.99 -2.82
CA ALA A 73 -7.82 -11.50 -2.40
C ALA A 73 -8.50 -12.47 -1.44
N TRP A 74 -8.39 -13.79 -1.66
CA TRP A 74 -8.93 -14.79 -0.74
C TRP A 74 -8.25 -14.74 0.62
N GLU A 75 -6.91 -14.64 0.65
CA GLU A 75 -6.15 -14.48 1.88
C GLU A 75 -6.56 -13.19 2.63
N GLU A 76 -6.71 -12.09 1.91
CA GLU A 76 -7.08 -10.80 2.49
C GLU A 76 -8.51 -10.83 3.06
N ILE A 77 -9.45 -11.55 2.43
CA ILE A 77 -10.79 -11.78 3.00
C ILE A 77 -10.67 -12.52 4.34
N THR A 78 -9.88 -13.59 4.41
CA THR A 78 -9.67 -14.32 5.67
C THR A 78 -9.05 -13.42 6.74
N ARG A 79 -8.04 -12.63 6.38
CA ARG A 79 -7.39 -11.68 7.29
C ARG A 79 -8.35 -10.60 7.77
N CYS A 80 -9.09 -9.97 6.87
CA CYS A 80 -10.11 -8.98 7.20
C CYS A 80 -11.13 -9.54 8.18
N ASN A 81 -11.61 -10.78 8.00
CA ASN A 81 -12.53 -11.39 8.96
C ASN A 81 -11.96 -11.53 10.37
N VAL A 82 -10.66 -11.79 10.52
CA VAL A 82 -9.98 -11.82 11.82
C VAL A 82 -9.86 -10.41 12.40
N GLU A 83 -9.44 -9.43 11.59
CA GLU A 83 -9.26 -8.05 12.03
C GLU A 83 -10.59 -7.38 12.40
N ILE A 84 -11.69 -7.67 11.71
CA ILE A 84 -13.03 -7.22 12.07
C ILE A 84 -13.39 -7.69 13.48
N ARG A 85 -13.17 -8.98 13.79
CA ARG A 85 -13.44 -9.52 15.14
C ARG A 85 -12.56 -8.85 16.19
N ARG A 86 -11.26 -8.67 15.90
CA ARG A 86 -10.33 -7.98 16.80
C ARG A 86 -10.76 -6.55 17.07
N LEU A 87 -11.19 -5.82 16.05
CA LEU A 87 -11.68 -4.46 16.17
C LEU A 87 -12.95 -4.39 17.01
N VAL A 88 -13.91 -5.30 16.80
CA VAL A 88 -15.13 -5.38 17.61
C VAL A 88 -14.80 -5.65 19.08
N THR A 89 -13.91 -6.60 19.36
CA THR A 89 -13.45 -6.89 20.73
C THR A 89 -12.77 -5.67 21.35
N TYR A 90 -11.84 -5.05 20.63
CA TYR A 90 -11.14 -3.84 21.08
C TYR A 90 -12.12 -2.72 21.45
N ILE A 91 -13.12 -2.44 20.60
CA ILE A 91 -14.14 -1.41 20.86
C ILE A 91 -14.93 -1.71 22.14
N ARG A 92 -15.30 -2.98 22.36
CA ARG A 92 -16.05 -3.39 23.55
C ARG A 92 -15.21 -3.27 24.82
N ASP A 93 -13.96 -3.72 24.77
CA ASP A 93 -13.04 -3.72 25.91
C ASP A 93 -12.61 -2.30 26.27
N GLU A 94 -12.30 -1.46 25.28
CA GLU A 94 -11.99 -0.03 25.49
C GLU A 94 -13.16 0.69 26.15
N ARG A 95 -14.40 0.42 25.72
CA ARG A 95 -15.60 1.00 26.33
C ARG A 95 -15.73 0.57 27.80
N ALA A 96 -15.60 -0.72 28.09
CA ALA A 96 -15.72 -1.24 29.45
C ALA A 96 -14.65 -0.64 30.38
N LEU A 97 -13.40 -0.57 29.90
CA LEU A 97 -12.29 0.05 30.62
C LEU A 97 -12.55 1.52 30.92
N LEU A 98 -13.00 2.29 29.93
CA LEU A 98 -13.26 3.72 30.12
C LEU A 98 -14.41 3.96 31.11
N VAL A 99 -15.43 3.10 31.12
CA VAL A 99 -16.51 3.17 32.12
C VAL A 99 -15.98 2.87 33.52
N SER A 100 -15.18 1.81 33.70
CA SER A 100 -14.64 1.46 35.03
C SER A 100 -13.71 2.54 35.56
N VAL A 101 -12.82 3.08 34.71
CA VAL A 101 -11.92 4.18 35.08
C VAL A 101 -12.71 5.46 35.41
N GLU A 102 -13.79 5.76 34.67
CA GLU A 102 -14.68 6.89 34.99
C GLU A 102 -15.32 6.72 36.38
N THR A 103 -15.78 5.52 36.72
CA THR A 103 -16.42 5.24 38.02
C THR A 103 -15.44 5.33 39.18
N ASP A 104 -14.24 4.77 39.02
CA ASP A 104 -13.21 4.75 40.07
C ASP A 104 -12.70 6.17 40.36
N LEU A 105 -12.54 6.98 39.31
CA LEU A 105 -12.09 8.36 39.44
C LEU A 105 -13.17 9.30 39.98
N ARG A 106 -14.46 8.95 39.88
CA ARG A 106 -15.54 9.84 40.31
C ARG A 106 -15.46 10.21 41.79
N GLY A 107 -15.00 9.29 42.65
CA GLY A 107 -14.80 9.54 44.08
C GLY A 107 -13.47 10.23 44.42
N THR A 108 -12.41 9.95 43.66
CA THR A 108 -11.04 10.41 43.97
C THR A 108 -10.70 11.74 43.29
N ASN A 109 -11.05 11.89 42.01
CA ASN A 109 -10.78 13.06 41.20
C ASN A 109 -11.92 13.30 40.18
N PRO A 110 -12.96 14.05 40.56
CA PRO A 110 -14.10 14.33 39.70
C PRO A 110 -13.75 15.04 38.39
N GLY A 111 -12.71 15.90 38.40
CA GLY A 111 -12.26 16.62 37.20
C GLY A 111 -11.68 15.67 36.15
N LEU A 112 -10.84 14.73 36.59
CA LEU A 112 -10.29 13.71 35.68
C LEU A 112 -11.37 12.73 35.20
N ALA A 113 -12.31 12.34 36.08
CA ALA A 113 -13.46 11.53 35.69
C ALA A 113 -14.28 12.19 34.58
N TRP A 114 -14.48 13.52 34.65
CA TRP A 114 -15.14 14.27 33.58
C TRP A 114 -14.37 14.25 32.26
N CYS A 115 -13.03 14.40 32.30
CA CYS A 115 -12.19 14.30 31.11
C CYS A 115 -12.27 12.91 30.46
N VAL A 116 -12.23 11.85 31.27
CA VAL A 116 -12.39 10.46 30.81
C VAL A 116 -13.76 10.25 30.18
N ARG A 117 -14.83 10.74 30.82
CA ARG A 117 -16.19 10.70 30.26
C ARG A 117 -16.27 11.40 28.91
N ARG A 118 -15.68 12.59 28.78
CA ARG A 118 -15.67 13.35 27.52
C ARG A 118 -14.94 12.58 26.41
N HIS A 119 -13.78 12.00 26.74
CA HIS A 119 -13.04 11.15 25.80
C HIS A 119 -13.84 9.92 25.38
N ARG A 120 -14.47 9.21 26.34
CA ARG A 120 -15.31 8.04 26.09
C ARG A 120 -16.46 8.35 25.14
N LEU A 121 -17.19 9.45 25.36
CA LEU A 121 -18.31 9.85 24.49
C LEU A 121 -17.85 10.14 23.06
N GLN A 122 -16.70 10.80 22.90
CA GLN A 122 -16.12 11.05 21.58
C GLN A 122 -15.75 9.74 20.87
N ARG A 123 -15.13 8.79 21.59
CA ARG A 123 -14.80 7.47 21.05
C ARG A 123 -16.04 6.67 20.67
N GLU A 124 -17.07 6.67 21.52
CA GLU A 124 -18.35 5.99 21.26
C GLU A 124 -19.00 6.49 19.96
N GLN A 125 -18.97 7.80 19.69
CA GLN A 125 -19.50 8.36 18.45
C GLN A 125 -18.81 7.80 17.19
N TYR A 126 -17.47 7.72 17.18
CA TYR A 126 -16.75 7.12 16.05
C TYR A 126 -16.97 5.62 15.98
N ASN A 127 -16.94 4.93 17.12
CA ASN A 127 -17.13 3.49 17.21
C ASN A 127 -18.53 3.07 16.73
N GLU A 128 -19.56 3.86 16.97
CA GLU A 128 -20.91 3.62 16.41
C GLU A 128 -20.91 3.64 14.87
N ILE A 129 -20.15 4.55 14.26
CA ILE A 129 -20.02 4.61 12.79
C ILE A 129 -19.28 3.37 12.29
N HIS A 130 -18.19 2.97 12.96
CA HIS A 130 -17.45 1.78 12.62
C HIS A 130 -18.33 0.52 12.73
N MET A 131 -19.04 0.35 13.84
CA MET A 131 -19.94 -0.79 14.06
C MET A 131 -21.10 -0.88 13.07
N LYS A 132 -21.56 0.25 12.50
CA LYS A 132 -22.59 0.24 11.44
C LYS A 132 -22.07 -0.14 10.06
N ARG A 133 -20.75 -0.04 9.84
CA ARG A 133 -20.09 -0.26 8.53
C ARG A 133 -19.39 -1.61 8.42
N LEU A 134 -19.13 -2.26 9.57
CA LEU A 134 -18.65 -3.64 9.68
C LEU A 134 -19.78 -4.62 9.37
#